data_AF-A0AAU5KZ25-F1
#
_entry.id   AF-A0AAU5KZ25-F1
#
_cell.length_a   1.000
_cell.length_b   1.000
_cell.length_c   1.000
_cell.angle_alpha   90.00
_cell.angle_beta   90.00
_cell.angle_gamma   90.00
#
_symmetry.space_group_name_H-M   'P 1'
#
loop_
_entity.id
_entity.type
_entity.pdbx_description
1 polymer ?
#
loop_
_entity_poly.entity_id
_entity_poly.type
_entity_poly.pdbx_seq_one_letter_code
_entity_poly.pdbx_strand_id
1 'polypeptide(L)'
;MDHPPAVDGLTDTQVDAYLARIGLPRPGRPSPAALAELHRAHLGTVPFENLAIGLGEPVVLDPGALFAKLVTRRRGGFCYELNGLFAELLRALGYRVDLLGARAFDGDRPGPPFDHLALRVDLAEPWLADVGFGRFSHFPLRLDERGPQREPGGEFILVPHADDELDVLLDGRPEYRLGLRPHRLADFVPTCWWQTTSPDSHFTRSSTCSRLTRDGGRITLGGVRLIRTGPDGARTEEDLDEAGALAAYREHFGITLDRLPVPPAPAARPRPEDT
;
A
#
# COMPACT_ATOMS: atom_id res chain seq x y z
N MET A 1 -0.03 9.19 35.06
CA MET A 1 -0.58 8.17 34.15
C MET A 1 0.62 7.54 33.49
N ASP A 2 0.98 6.34 33.93
CA ASP A 2 2.12 5.60 33.42
C ASP A 2 1.86 5.30 31.94
N HIS A 3 2.72 5.83 31.07
CA HIS A 3 2.74 5.41 29.67
C HIS A 3 3.37 4.01 29.66
N PRO A 4 2.72 2.98 29.10
CA PRO A 4 3.42 1.72 28.88
C PRO A 4 4.66 2.01 28.01
N PRO A 5 5.80 1.33 28.25
CA PRO A 5 7.00 1.54 27.45
C PRO A 5 6.65 1.28 25.98
N ALA A 6 7.16 2.14 25.09
CA ALA A 6 7.10 1.90 23.65
C ALA A 6 7.74 0.53 23.38
N VAL A 7 6.94 -0.42 22.91
CA VAL A 7 7.47 -1.70 22.47
C VAL A 7 8.12 -1.42 21.12
N ASP A 8 9.44 -1.54 21.04
CA ASP A 8 10.20 -1.44 19.80
C ASP A 8 9.82 -2.61 18.88
N GLY A 9 8.78 -2.42 18.06
CA GLY A 9 8.33 -3.37 17.05
C GLY A 9 7.22 -4.34 17.51
N LEU A 10 6.85 -5.26 16.61
CA LEU A 10 5.83 -6.26 16.88
C LEU A 10 6.34 -7.33 17.86
N THR A 11 5.52 -7.67 18.86
CA THR A 11 5.75 -8.84 19.72
C THR A 11 5.60 -10.14 18.95
N ASP A 12 6.15 -11.24 19.48
CA ASP A 12 6.01 -12.57 18.87
C ASP A 12 4.54 -12.95 18.60
N THR A 13 3.63 -12.69 19.54
CA THR A 13 2.20 -12.97 19.35
C THR A 13 1.61 -12.11 18.22
N GLN A 14 2.04 -10.85 18.07
CA GLN A 14 1.60 -10.00 16.97
C GLN A 14 2.17 -10.47 15.63
N VAL A 15 3.42 -10.93 15.59
CA VAL A 15 4.01 -11.56 14.40
C VAL A 15 3.20 -12.77 13.97
N ASP A 16 2.87 -13.67 14.91
CA ASP A 16 2.04 -14.85 14.63
C ASP A 16 0.64 -14.48 14.10
N ALA A 17 0.00 -13.48 14.71
CA ALA A 17 -1.30 -13.00 14.26
C ALA A 17 -1.27 -12.37 12.86
N TYR A 18 -0.21 -11.63 12.53
CA TYR A 18 -0.03 -11.05 11.20
C TYR A 18 0.25 -12.15 10.16
N LEU A 19 1.15 -13.09 10.46
CA LEU A 19 1.40 -14.23 9.57
C LEU A 19 0.12 -15.07 9.33
N ALA A 20 -0.68 -15.30 10.37
CA ALA A 20 -1.99 -15.92 10.25
C ALA A 20 -2.97 -15.10 9.39
N ARG A 21 -2.94 -13.75 9.51
CA ARG A 21 -3.76 -12.84 8.67
C ARG A 21 -3.46 -12.96 7.18
N ILE A 22 -2.18 -13.19 6.83
CA ILE A 22 -1.74 -13.36 5.44
C ILE A 22 -1.64 -14.84 5.01
N GLY A 23 -1.95 -15.78 5.91
CA GLY A 23 -2.04 -17.21 5.61
C GLY A 23 -0.68 -17.91 5.46
N LEU A 24 0.35 -17.43 6.15
CA LEU A 24 1.69 -18.02 6.13
C LEU A 24 2.09 -18.55 7.52
N PRO A 25 2.91 -19.62 7.60
CA PRO A 25 3.62 -19.95 8.82
C PRO A 25 4.78 -18.98 9.08
N ARG A 26 5.41 -19.06 10.26
CA ARG A 26 6.68 -18.38 10.50
C ARG A 26 7.75 -18.88 9.51
N PRO A 27 8.39 -17.99 8.74
CA PRO A 27 9.49 -18.38 7.87
C PRO A 27 10.73 -18.75 8.70
N GLY A 28 11.71 -19.36 8.05
CA GLY A 28 13.05 -19.54 8.60
C GLY A 28 13.83 -18.22 8.65
N ARG A 29 15.15 -18.29 8.47
CA ARG A 29 16.01 -17.11 8.43
C ARG A 29 15.63 -16.18 7.26
N PRO A 30 15.83 -14.85 7.39
CA PRO A 30 15.63 -13.88 6.31
C PRO A 30 16.29 -14.33 5.01
N SER A 31 15.50 -14.39 3.94
CA SER A 31 15.97 -14.75 2.60
C SER A 31 15.12 -14.07 1.53
N PRO A 32 15.63 -13.94 0.28
CA PRO A 32 14.85 -13.40 -0.81
C PRO A 32 13.57 -14.21 -1.11
N ALA A 33 13.65 -15.54 -1.00
CA ALA A 33 12.51 -16.43 -1.21
C ALA A 33 11.40 -16.18 -0.16
N ALA A 34 11.77 -16.13 1.12
CA ALA A 34 10.80 -15.82 2.18
C ALA A 34 10.24 -14.39 2.06
N LEU A 35 11.05 -13.42 1.61
CA LEU A 35 10.58 -12.05 1.37
C LEU A 35 9.54 -12.02 0.24
N ALA A 36 9.77 -12.74 -0.85
CA ALA A 36 8.84 -12.86 -1.97
C ALA A 36 7.51 -13.52 -1.56
N GLU A 37 7.56 -14.56 -0.72
CA GLU A 37 6.36 -15.21 -0.17
C GLU A 37 5.54 -14.25 0.71
N LEU A 38 6.20 -13.57 1.66
CA LEU A 38 5.55 -12.58 2.54
C LEU A 38 4.90 -11.45 1.73
N HIS A 39 5.63 -10.92 0.74
CA HIS A 39 5.17 -9.85 -0.13
C HIS A 39 3.90 -10.24 -0.89
N ARG A 40 3.95 -11.39 -1.59
CA ARG A 40 2.81 -11.85 -2.39
C ARG A 40 1.62 -12.26 -1.53
N ALA A 41 1.85 -12.87 -0.36
CA ALA A 41 0.79 -13.20 0.58
C ALA A 41 0.11 -11.95 1.13
N HIS A 42 0.86 -10.90 1.46
CA HIS A 42 0.29 -9.63 1.89
C HIS A 42 -0.61 -9.02 0.80
N LEU A 43 -0.08 -8.85 -0.43
CA LEU A 43 -0.84 -8.30 -1.57
C LEU A 43 -2.13 -9.07 -1.88
N GLY A 44 -2.12 -10.39 -1.67
CA GLY A 44 -3.27 -11.26 -1.91
C GLY A 44 -4.34 -11.22 -0.82
N THR A 45 -4.05 -10.68 0.37
CA THR A 45 -4.89 -10.84 1.56
C THR A 45 -5.24 -9.53 2.28
N VAL A 46 -4.34 -8.56 2.32
CA VAL A 46 -4.55 -7.25 2.95
C VAL A 46 -4.81 -6.23 1.83
N PRO A 47 -6.02 -5.66 1.76
CA PRO A 47 -6.35 -4.78 0.64
C PRO A 47 -5.69 -3.41 0.77
N PHE A 48 -5.33 -2.84 -0.37
CA PHE A 48 -5.15 -1.40 -0.53
C PHE A 48 -6.51 -0.72 -0.46
N GLU A 49 -6.72 0.17 0.50
CA GLU A 49 -7.98 0.87 0.68
C GLU A 49 -7.86 2.22 1.38
N ASN A 50 -8.80 3.12 1.10
CA ASN A 50 -8.90 4.44 1.73
C ASN A 50 -10.26 4.68 2.41
N LEU A 51 -10.96 3.61 2.80
CA LEU A 51 -12.35 3.68 3.31
C LEU A 51 -12.43 4.46 4.61
N ALA A 52 -11.37 4.44 5.42
CA ALA A 52 -11.29 5.22 6.67
C ALA A 52 -11.66 6.69 6.46
N ILE A 53 -11.25 7.30 5.33
CA ILE A 53 -11.56 8.69 4.98
C ILE A 53 -13.08 8.88 4.84
N GLY A 54 -13.75 8.05 4.04
CA GLY A 54 -15.21 8.15 3.83
C GLY A 54 -16.05 7.65 5.01
N LEU A 55 -15.42 6.95 5.96
CA LEU A 55 -16.03 6.54 7.22
C LEU A 55 -15.82 7.58 8.34
N GLY A 56 -14.95 8.58 8.14
CA GLY A 56 -14.58 9.55 9.16
C GLY A 56 -13.68 8.97 10.26
N GLU A 57 -12.99 7.87 9.97
CA GLU A 57 -12.03 7.22 10.86
C GLU A 57 -10.65 7.89 10.73
N PRO A 58 -9.93 8.13 11.84
CA PRO A 58 -8.59 8.69 11.75
C PRO A 58 -7.60 7.68 11.16
N VAL A 59 -6.72 8.16 10.29
CA VAL A 59 -5.53 7.41 9.83
C VAL A 59 -4.37 7.75 10.75
N VAL A 60 -3.89 6.75 11.49
CA VAL A 60 -2.85 6.93 12.53
C VAL A 60 -1.63 6.08 12.18
N LEU A 61 -0.49 6.73 11.94
CA LEU A 61 0.76 6.09 11.59
C LEU A 61 1.57 5.69 12.84
N ASP A 62 0.96 4.86 13.68
CA ASP A 62 1.56 4.26 14.87
C ASP A 62 1.53 2.72 14.75
N PRO A 63 2.62 1.99 15.02
CA PRO A 63 2.66 0.53 14.85
C PRO A 63 1.52 -0.22 15.56
N GLY A 64 1.14 0.20 16.76
CA GLY A 64 0.04 -0.40 17.52
C GLY A 64 -1.32 -0.14 16.86
N ALA A 65 -1.57 1.10 16.44
CA ALA A 65 -2.78 1.47 15.72
C ALA A 65 -2.91 0.76 14.36
N LEU A 66 -1.80 0.67 13.61
CA LEU A 66 -1.72 -0.03 12.34
C LEU A 66 -2.01 -1.53 12.53
N PHE A 67 -1.39 -2.17 13.51
CA PHE A 67 -1.64 -3.57 13.83
C PHE A 67 -3.10 -3.82 14.19
N ALA A 68 -3.69 -2.97 15.04
CA ALA A 68 -5.09 -3.06 15.42
C ALA A 68 -6.02 -2.95 14.19
N LYS A 69 -5.70 -2.07 13.24
CA LYS A 69 -6.48 -1.89 12.01
C LYS A 69 -6.33 -3.08 11.04
N LEU A 70 -5.11 -3.34 10.58
CA LEU A 70 -4.83 -4.24 9.46
C LEU A 70 -4.96 -5.73 9.86
N VAL A 71 -4.54 -6.08 11.08
CA VAL A 71 -4.50 -7.46 11.54
C VAL A 71 -5.74 -7.78 12.38
N THR A 72 -5.98 -7.03 13.45
CA THR A 72 -7.05 -7.36 14.41
C THR A 72 -8.45 -7.11 13.83
N ARG A 73 -8.68 -5.93 13.24
CA ARG A 73 -9.96 -5.60 12.56
C ARG A 73 -10.01 -6.09 11.11
N ARG A 74 -8.96 -6.74 10.62
CA ARG A 74 -8.81 -7.28 9.25
C ARG A 74 -9.11 -6.27 8.13
N ARG A 75 -8.90 -4.98 8.39
CA ARG A 75 -9.02 -3.90 7.40
C ARG A 75 -7.78 -3.83 6.51
N GLY A 76 -7.80 -2.90 5.56
CA GLY A 76 -6.63 -2.55 4.78
C GLY A 76 -6.08 -1.17 5.17
N GLY A 77 -5.38 -0.56 4.24
CA GLY A 77 -4.97 0.83 4.29
C GLY A 77 -4.34 1.26 2.97
N PHE A 78 -3.86 2.49 2.88
CA PHE A 78 -3.02 2.92 1.75
C PHE A 78 -1.52 2.80 2.10
N CYS A 79 -0.64 3.32 1.24
CA CYS A 79 0.80 3.05 1.24
C CYS A 79 1.47 3.14 2.61
N TYR A 80 1.24 4.20 3.38
CA TYR A 80 1.87 4.41 4.69
C TYR A 80 1.48 3.33 5.71
N GLU A 81 0.21 2.93 5.72
CA GLU A 81 -0.31 1.95 6.67
C GLU A 81 0.18 0.54 6.31
N LEU A 82 0.13 0.20 5.03
CA LEU A 82 0.50 -1.11 4.52
C LEU A 82 2.01 -1.33 4.62
N ASN A 83 2.80 -0.47 3.99
CA ASN A 83 4.26 -0.61 4.00
C ASN A 83 4.84 -0.31 5.39
N GLY A 84 4.24 0.59 6.18
CA GLY A 84 4.65 0.85 7.56
C GLY A 84 4.51 -0.41 8.43
N LEU A 85 3.35 -1.07 8.43
CA LEU A 85 3.18 -2.28 9.22
C LEU A 85 3.97 -3.47 8.65
N PHE A 86 4.09 -3.58 7.33
CA PHE A 86 4.90 -4.61 6.69
C PHE A 86 6.38 -4.48 7.05
N ALA A 87 6.92 -3.26 7.15
CA ALA A 87 8.27 -3.03 7.65
C ALA A 87 8.46 -3.55 9.08
N GLU A 88 7.49 -3.34 9.97
CA GLU A 88 7.54 -3.84 11.34
C GLU A 88 7.52 -5.37 11.41
N LEU A 89 6.71 -6.03 10.57
CA LEU A 89 6.74 -7.49 10.43
C LEU A 89 8.12 -7.98 9.96
N LEU A 90 8.66 -7.38 8.91
CA LEU A 90 9.96 -7.77 8.37
C LEU A 90 11.08 -7.58 9.40
N ARG A 91 11.09 -6.45 10.13
CA ARG A 91 12.05 -6.20 11.21
C ARG A 91 11.95 -7.25 12.32
N ALA A 92 10.73 -7.58 12.76
CA ALA A 92 10.51 -8.62 13.77
C ALA A 92 10.93 -10.02 13.30
N LEU A 93 10.91 -10.27 11.99
CA LEU A 93 11.43 -11.50 11.36
C LEU A 93 12.95 -11.47 11.12
N GLY A 94 13.63 -10.39 11.51
CA GLY A 94 15.10 -10.25 11.43
C GLY A 94 15.63 -9.64 10.13
N TYR A 95 14.77 -9.10 9.27
CA TYR A 95 15.21 -8.32 8.11
C TYR A 95 15.70 -6.93 8.54
N ARG A 96 16.67 -6.39 7.80
CA ARG A 96 17.05 -4.97 7.89
C ARG A 96 16.19 -4.19 6.89
N VAL A 97 15.43 -3.21 7.38
CA VAL A 97 14.45 -2.49 6.57
C VAL A 97 14.53 -0.99 6.80
N ASP A 98 14.69 -0.25 5.71
CA ASP A 98 14.59 1.21 5.65
C ASP A 98 13.29 1.62 4.96
N LEU A 99 12.65 2.68 5.46
CA LEU A 99 11.51 3.30 4.82
C LEU A 99 12.03 4.35 3.85
N LEU A 100 11.59 4.29 2.61
CA LEU A 100 11.96 5.22 1.55
C LEU A 100 10.76 6.10 1.17
N GLY A 101 11.03 7.38 0.96
CA GLY A 101 10.06 8.31 0.41
C GLY A 101 10.03 8.24 -1.11
N ALA A 102 8.83 8.20 -1.68
CA ALA A 102 8.63 8.23 -3.11
C ALA A 102 7.63 9.32 -3.53
N ARG A 103 7.65 9.63 -4.83
CA ARG A 103 6.74 10.55 -5.52
C ARG A 103 6.02 9.82 -6.64
N ALA A 104 4.75 9.48 -6.45
CA ALA A 104 3.94 8.79 -7.45
C ALA A 104 3.71 9.68 -8.68
N PHE A 105 3.81 9.11 -9.87
CA PHE A 105 3.61 9.86 -11.11
C PHE A 105 2.13 10.00 -11.46
N ASP A 106 1.74 11.22 -11.85
CA ASP A 106 0.49 11.52 -12.56
C ASP A 106 0.85 11.91 -14.00
N GLY A 107 0.79 10.91 -14.90
CA GLY A 107 1.39 11.02 -16.23
C GLY A 107 2.90 11.16 -16.12
N ASP A 108 3.47 12.24 -16.64
CA ASP A 108 4.91 12.51 -16.60
C ASP A 108 5.35 13.40 -15.42
N ARG A 109 4.42 13.73 -14.51
CA ARG A 109 4.71 14.63 -13.38
C ARG A 109 4.79 13.83 -12.07
N PRO A 110 5.94 13.86 -11.36
CA PRO A 110 6.01 13.28 -10.03
C PRO A 110 5.18 14.11 -9.05
N GLY A 111 4.49 13.44 -8.14
CA GLY A 111 3.70 14.05 -7.09
C GLY A 111 4.55 14.70 -5.97
N PRO A 112 3.90 15.19 -4.89
CA PRO A 112 4.60 15.89 -3.84
C PRO A 112 5.52 14.96 -3.03
N PRO A 113 6.55 15.49 -2.35
CA PRO A 113 7.42 14.69 -1.48
C PRO A 113 6.63 13.85 -0.47
N PHE A 114 7.09 12.61 -0.25
CA PHE A 114 6.49 11.66 0.69
C PHE A 114 5.05 11.26 0.36
N ASP A 115 4.58 11.43 -0.88
CA ASP A 115 3.23 10.99 -1.26
C ASP A 115 3.09 9.45 -1.35
N HIS A 116 4.21 8.74 -1.41
CA HIS A 116 4.27 7.30 -1.36
C HIS A 116 5.40 6.84 -0.44
N LEU A 117 5.19 5.70 0.20
CA LEU A 117 6.16 5.03 1.07
C LEU A 117 6.45 3.67 0.47
N ALA A 118 7.73 3.35 0.24
CA ALA A 118 8.20 2.04 -0.16
C ALA A 118 9.31 1.57 0.78
N LEU A 119 9.74 0.31 0.67
CA LEU A 119 10.71 -0.28 1.58
C LEU A 119 11.98 -0.69 0.84
N ARG A 120 13.13 -0.38 1.42
CA ARG A 120 14.39 -1.03 1.11
C ARG A 120 14.64 -2.13 2.12
N VAL A 121 14.89 -3.34 1.63
CA VAL A 121 15.18 -4.52 2.45
C VAL A 121 16.59 -5.00 2.13
N ASP A 122 17.51 -4.88 3.08
CA ASP A 122 18.91 -5.25 2.87
C ASP A 122 19.15 -6.73 3.21
N LEU A 123 19.44 -7.53 2.17
CA LEU A 123 19.95 -8.90 2.29
C LEU A 123 21.41 -8.94 1.80
N ALA A 124 21.81 -9.97 1.05
CA ALA A 124 23.09 -9.97 0.34
C ALA A 124 23.15 -8.86 -0.72
N GLU A 125 21.99 -8.55 -1.30
CA GLU A 125 21.74 -7.41 -2.19
C GLU A 125 20.52 -6.65 -1.64
N PRO A 126 20.38 -5.33 -1.91
CA PRO A 126 19.21 -4.59 -1.51
C PRO A 126 18.01 -4.89 -2.42
N TRP A 127 16.83 -4.97 -1.81
CA TRP A 127 15.56 -5.20 -2.50
C TRP A 127 14.59 -4.05 -2.26
N LEU A 128 13.84 -3.66 -3.28
CA LEU A 128 12.67 -2.79 -3.20
C LEU A 128 11.44 -3.66 -2.94
N ALA A 129 10.79 -3.46 -1.80
CA ALA A 129 9.54 -4.09 -1.45
C ALA A 129 8.44 -3.03 -1.33
N ASP A 130 7.27 -3.31 -1.90
CA ASP A 130 6.15 -2.38 -1.91
C ASP A 130 4.83 -3.15 -1.97
N VAL A 131 4.19 -3.27 -0.81
CA VAL A 131 2.86 -3.88 -0.66
C VAL A 131 1.74 -2.84 -0.63
N GLY A 132 2.06 -1.57 -0.94
CA GLY A 132 1.22 -0.41 -0.62
C GLY A 132 0.86 0.50 -1.78
N PHE A 133 1.30 0.23 -3.02
CA PHE A 133 1.02 1.08 -4.19
C PHE A 133 -0.31 0.78 -4.91
N GLY A 134 -0.92 -0.38 -4.67
CA GLY A 134 -2.13 -0.83 -5.39
C GLY A 134 -1.80 -1.81 -6.52
N ARG A 135 -1.86 -1.39 -7.79
CA ARG A 135 -1.37 -2.21 -8.93
C ARG A 135 0.11 -1.93 -9.13
N PHE A 136 0.96 -2.88 -8.80
CA PHE A 136 2.42 -2.74 -8.89
C PHE A 136 3.10 -4.12 -8.97
N SER A 137 4.35 -4.22 -8.54
CA SER A 137 5.10 -5.47 -8.50
C SER A 137 4.47 -6.51 -7.58
N HIS A 138 4.34 -7.73 -8.06
CA HIS A 138 3.86 -8.88 -7.29
C HIS A 138 4.92 -9.42 -6.32
N PHE A 139 6.20 -9.25 -6.67
CA PHE A 139 7.36 -9.66 -5.90
C PHE A 139 8.30 -8.47 -5.66
N PRO A 140 9.18 -8.54 -4.64
CA PRO A 140 10.22 -7.53 -4.44
C PRO A 140 11.16 -7.45 -5.65
N LEU A 141 11.60 -6.24 -5.98
CA LEU A 141 12.53 -5.98 -7.08
C LEU A 141 13.96 -5.86 -6.54
N ARG A 142 14.97 -6.27 -7.30
CA ARG A 142 16.39 -6.01 -6.96
C ARG A 142 16.65 -4.52 -7.12
N LEU A 143 17.05 -3.84 -6.05
CA LEU A 143 17.17 -2.38 -6.02
C LEU A 143 18.38 -1.88 -6.82
N ASP A 144 19.45 -2.68 -6.92
CA ASP A 144 20.68 -2.33 -7.65
C ASP A 144 20.69 -2.84 -9.10
N GLU A 145 19.70 -3.65 -9.50
CA GLU A 145 19.54 -4.08 -10.88
C GLU A 145 19.00 -2.92 -11.74
N ARG A 146 19.61 -2.69 -12.90
CA ARG A 146 19.24 -1.62 -13.85
C ARG A 146 18.69 -2.18 -15.16
N GLY A 147 18.87 -3.47 -15.41
CA GLY A 147 18.23 -4.16 -16.52
C GLY A 147 16.76 -4.51 -16.25
N PRO A 148 16.05 -5.06 -17.25
CA PRO A 148 14.66 -5.46 -17.12
C PRO A 148 14.45 -6.57 -16.09
N GLN A 149 13.51 -6.37 -15.17
CA GLN A 149 13.04 -7.35 -14.18
C GLN A 149 11.61 -7.76 -14.54
N ARG A 150 11.46 -8.92 -15.18
CA ARG A 150 10.16 -9.43 -15.64
C ARG A 150 9.51 -10.30 -14.58
N GLU A 151 8.26 -9.99 -14.26
CA GLU A 151 7.42 -10.77 -13.36
C GLU A 151 5.95 -10.71 -13.81
N PRO A 152 5.02 -11.47 -13.20
CA PRO A 152 3.63 -11.50 -13.66
C PRO A 152 2.90 -10.14 -13.59
N GLY A 153 3.37 -9.18 -12.78
CA GLY A 153 2.81 -7.83 -12.72
C GLY A 153 3.23 -6.91 -13.88
N GLY A 154 4.27 -7.29 -14.62
CA GLY A 154 4.81 -6.55 -15.78
C GLY A 154 6.35 -6.57 -15.82
N GLU A 155 6.92 -5.74 -16.69
CA GLU A 155 8.36 -5.51 -16.74
C GLU A 155 8.73 -4.25 -15.96
N PHE A 156 9.64 -4.40 -14.98
CA PHE A 156 10.15 -3.28 -14.19
C PHE A 156 11.58 -2.90 -14.60
N ILE A 157 11.85 -1.59 -14.62
CA ILE A 157 13.21 -1.03 -14.83
C ILE A 157 13.41 0.10 -13.82
N LEU A 158 14.53 0.09 -13.10
CA LEU A 158 14.91 1.15 -12.16
C LEU A 158 15.94 2.05 -12.87
N VAL A 159 15.55 3.29 -13.18
CA VAL A 159 16.38 4.23 -13.95
C VAL A 159 16.95 5.30 -13.01
N PRO A 160 18.27 5.53 -12.98
CA PRO A 160 18.85 6.60 -12.18
C PRO A 160 18.30 7.98 -12.55
N HIS A 161 17.95 8.78 -11.53
CA HIS A 161 17.52 10.16 -11.68
C HIS A 161 18.23 11.05 -10.65
N ALA A 162 18.95 12.08 -11.11
CA ALA A 162 19.79 12.93 -10.24
C ALA A 162 20.71 12.10 -9.30
N ASP A 163 21.30 12.72 -8.29
CA ASP A 163 22.03 11.99 -7.25
C ASP A 163 21.01 11.46 -6.21
N ASP A 164 21.06 10.15 -5.94
CA ASP A 164 20.25 9.42 -4.94
C ASP A 164 18.74 9.23 -5.19
N GLU A 165 18.25 9.37 -6.43
CA GLU A 165 16.88 8.97 -6.80
C GLU A 165 16.83 7.95 -7.94
N LEU A 166 15.77 7.14 -7.97
CA LEU A 166 15.48 6.18 -9.03
C LEU A 166 14.04 6.40 -9.53
N ASP A 167 13.85 6.53 -10.83
CA ASP A 167 12.54 6.38 -11.46
C ASP A 167 12.25 4.89 -11.63
N VAL A 168 11.16 4.41 -11.03
CA VAL A 168 10.70 3.02 -11.18
C VAL A 168 9.68 2.98 -12.31
N LEU A 169 10.06 2.33 -13.41
CA LEU A 169 9.21 2.16 -14.59
C LEU A 169 8.50 0.80 -14.55
N LEU A 170 7.23 0.77 -14.94
CA LEU A 170 6.44 -0.42 -15.23
C LEU A 170 5.99 -0.38 -16.69
N ASP A 171 6.37 -1.39 -17.47
CA ASP A 171 6.06 -1.50 -18.91
C ASP A 171 6.41 -0.20 -19.69
N GLY A 172 7.54 0.42 -19.32
CA GLY A 172 8.06 1.65 -19.91
C GLY A 172 7.43 2.95 -19.40
N ARG A 173 6.50 2.89 -18.44
CA ARG A 173 5.85 4.09 -17.86
C ARG A 173 6.36 4.35 -16.45
N PRO A 174 6.63 5.60 -16.06
CA PRO A 174 7.05 5.91 -14.69
C PRO A 174 5.88 5.74 -13.72
N GLU A 175 6.08 4.97 -12.65
CA GLU A 175 5.09 4.75 -11.59
C GLU A 175 5.39 5.62 -10.37
N TYR A 176 6.63 5.63 -9.90
CA TYR A 176 7.10 6.59 -8.89
C TYR A 176 8.59 6.89 -9.00
N ARG A 177 8.97 8.08 -8.50
CA ARG A 177 10.35 8.47 -8.23
C ARG A 177 10.70 8.17 -6.78
N LEU A 178 11.63 7.26 -6.56
CA LEU A 178 12.08 6.78 -5.27
C LEU A 178 13.32 7.53 -4.79
N GLY A 179 13.27 8.15 -3.62
CA GLY A 179 14.47 8.64 -2.93
C GLY A 179 15.15 7.52 -2.14
N LEU A 180 16.48 7.43 -2.20
CA LEU A 180 17.25 6.37 -1.55
C LEU A 180 17.64 6.66 -0.09
N ARG A 181 17.24 7.82 0.44
CA ARG A 181 17.47 8.21 1.83
C ARG A 181 16.48 7.51 2.76
N PRO A 182 16.94 6.90 3.88
CA PRO A 182 16.05 6.34 4.89
C PRO A 182 15.27 7.41 5.67
N HIS A 183 14.02 7.09 6.01
CA HIS A 183 13.09 7.92 6.74
C HIS A 183 12.45 7.20 7.93
N ARG A 184 11.82 7.98 8.82
CA ARG A 184 10.96 7.46 9.89
C ARG A 184 9.50 7.52 9.44
N LEU A 185 8.66 6.62 9.93
CA LEU A 185 7.22 6.64 9.61
C LEU A 185 6.57 7.99 9.97
N ALA A 186 7.05 8.66 11.02
CA ALA A 186 6.60 9.99 11.43
C ALA A 186 6.84 11.08 10.37
N ASP A 187 7.85 10.93 9.50
CA ASP A 187 8.16 11.90 8.43
C ASP A 187 7.04 11.97 7.39
N PHE A 188 6.24 10.90 7.26
CA PHE A 188 5.13 10.80 6.31
C PHE A 188 3.82 11.38 6.86
N VAL A 189 3.72 11.66 8.18
CA VAL A 189 2.49 12.15 8.82
C VAL A 189 1.95 13.43 8.17
N PRO A 190 2.76 14.45 7.84
CA PRO A 190 2.25 15.67 7.20
C PRO A 190 1.59 15.42 5.84
N THR A 191 2.23 14.62 4.97
CA THR A 191 1.67 14.29 3.64
C THR A 191 0.48 13.35 3.76
N CYS A 192 0.51 12.39 4.69
CA CYS A 192 -0.63 11.54 5.02
C CYS A 192 -1.85 12.36 5.50
N TRP A 193 -1.63 13.38 6.33
CA TRP A 193 -2.68 14.30 6.74
C TRP A 193 -3.28 15.03 5.54
N TRP A 194 -2.45 15.61 4.67
CA TRP A 194 -2.93 16.24 3.44
C TRP A 194 -3.70 15.25 2.55
N GLN A 195 -3.21 14.02 2.37
CA GLN A 195 -3.87 13.01 1.57
C GLN A 195 -5.24 12.59 2.11
N THR A 196 -5.42 12.65 3.43
CA THR A 196 -6.66 12.23 4.10
C THR A 196 -7.65 13.37 4.33
N THR A 197 -7.22 14.63 4.30
CA THR A 197 -8.09 15.79 4.62
C THR A 197 -8.26 16.78 3.47
N SER A 198 -7.31 16.87 2.54
CA SER A 198 -7.34 17.88 1.48
C SER A 198 -8.41 17.54 0.43
N PRO A 199 -9.26 18.49 0.01
CA PRO A 199 -10.21 18.28 -1.09
C PRO A 199 -9.51 18.06 -2.45
N ASP A 200 -8.24 18.45 -2.58
CA ASP A 200 -7.44 18.22 -3.79
C ASP A 200 -6.77 16.83 -3.81
N SER A 201 -6.75 16.11 -2.68
CA SER A 201 -6.27 14.73 -2.64
C SER A 201 -7.17 13.83 -3.50
N HIS A 202 -6.60 12.87 -4.24
CA HIS A 202 -7.43 11.89 -4.93
C HIS A 202 -8.10 10.92 -3.94
N PHE A 203 -7.46 10.67 -2.79
CA PHE A 203 -7.99 9.80 -1.73
C PHE A 203 -9.22 10.36 -1.02
N THR A 204 -9.49 11.66 -1.11
CA THR A 204 -10.71 12.28 -0.55
C THR A 204 -11.83 12.38 -1.59
N ARG A 205 -11.54 12.14 -2.88
CA ARG A 205 -12.50 12.30 -3.98
C ARG A 205 -13.20 11.01 -4.38
N SER A 206 -12.61 9.86 -4.09
CA SER A 206 -13.20 8.56 -4.39
C SER A 206 -12.85 7.52 -3.33
N SER A 207 -13.69 6.51 -3.19
CA SER A 207 -13.39 5.33 -2.36
C SER A 207 -12.84 4.22 -3.24
N THR A 208 -11.78 3.56 -2.80
CA THR A 208 -11.18 2.41 -3.48
C THR A 208 -10.81 1.33 -2.46
N CYS A 209 -11.01 0.08 -2.84
CA CYS A 209 -10.52 -1.09 -2.13
C CYS A 209 -10.07 -2.11 -3.16
N SER A 210 -8.79 -2.48 -3.15
CA SER A 210 -8.17 -3.30 -4.18
C SER A 210 -7.24 -4.33 -3.57
N ARG A 211 -7.19 -5.52 -4.17
CA ARG A 211 -6.17 -6.52 -3.83
C ARG A 211 -5.86 -7.41 -5.01
N LEU A 212 -4.69 -8.04 -4.94
CA LEU A 212 -4.28 -9.09 -5.86
C LEU A 212 -5.15 -10.34 -5.67
N THR A 213 -5.51 -11.01 -6.77
CA THR A 213 -6.20 -12.30 -6.76
C THR A 213 -5.21 -13.46 -6.93
N ARG A 214 -5.62 -14.67 -6.52
CA ARG A 214 -4.73 -15.86 -6.48
C ARG A 214 -4.12 -16.19 -7.84
N ASP A 215 -4.89 -15.98 -8.91
CA ASP A 215 -4.49 -16.17 -10.30
C ASP A 215 -3.54 -15.09 -10.85
N GLY A 216 -3.19 -14.08 -10.04
CA GLY A 216 -2.34 -12.96 -10.48
C GLY A 216 -3.11 -11.80 -11.11
N GLY A 217 -4.43 -11.87 -11.15
CA GLY A 217 -5.28 -10.74 -11.48
C GLY A 217 -5.48 -9.76 -10.32
N ARG A 218 -6.48 -8.89 -10.44
CA ARG A 218 -6.85 -7.91 -9.42
C ARG A 218 -8.35 -7.78 -9.31
N ILE A 219 -8.82 -7.55 -8.09
CA ILE A 219 -10.21 -7.16 -7.82
C ILE A 219 -10.22 -5.81 -7.12
N THR A 220 -11.07 -4.89 -7.59
CA THR A 220 -11.17 -3.53 -7.08
C THR A 220 -12.63 -3.13 -6.94
N LEU A 221 -13.01 -2.56 -5.80
CA LEU A 221 -14.30 -1.91 -5.60
C LEU A 221 -14.06 -0.40 -5.48
N GLY A 222 -14.49 0.35 -6.50
CA GLY A 222 -14.40 1.81 -6.57
C GLY A 222 -15.77 2.44 -6.38
N GLY A 223 -16.05 2.97 -5.18
CA GLY A 223 -17.43 3.30 -4.79
C GLY A 223 -18.31 2.06 -4.80
N VAL A 224 -19.24 1.98 -5.77
CA VAL A 224 -20.10 0.80 -6.01
C VAL A 224 -19.72 0.01 -7.26
N ARG A 225 -18.69 0.43 -7.98
CA ARG A 225 -18.23 -0.25 -9.20
C ARG A 225 -17.25 -1.35 -8.86
N LEU A 226 -17.62 -2.59 -9.13
CA LEU A 226 -16.76 -3.76 -9.00
C LEU A 226 -16.01 -3.98 -10.31
N ILE A 227 -14.68 -4.02 -10.23
CA ILE A 227 -13.77 -4.17 -11.35
C ILE A 227 -12.95 -5.43 -11.12
N ARG A 228 -12.95 -6.33 -12.11
CA ARG A 228 -12.11 -7.53 -12.13
C ARG A 228 -11.14 -7.41 -13.29
N THR A 229 -9.87 -7.67 -13.04
CA THR A 229 -8.81 -7.68 -14.05
C THR A 229 -8.11 -9.02 -13.98
N GLY A 230 -8.15 -9.80 -15.06
CA GLY A 230 -7.43 -11.07 -15.17
C GLY A 230 -5.92 -10.87 -15.29
N PRO A 231 -5.12 -11.94 -15.11
CA PRO A 231 -3.66 -11.87 -15.26
C PRO A 231 -3.20 -11.54 -16.69
N ASP A 232 -4.06 -11.74 -17.68
CA ASP A 232 -3.86 -11.37 -19.09
C ASP A 232 -4.27 -9.92 -19.40
N GLY A 233 -4.75 -9.18 -18.40
CA GLY A 233 -5.28 -7.81 -18.54
C GLY A 233 -6.75 -7.74 -18.95
N ALA A 234 -7.44 -8.87 -19.15
CA ALA A 234 -8.87 -8.87 -19.46
C ALA A 234 -9.66 -8.22 -18.32
N ARG A 235 -10.54 -7.28 -18.64
CA ARG A 235 -11.20 -6.43 -17.65
C ARG A 235 -12.71 -6.50 -17.77
N THR A 236 -13.39 -6.74 -16.65
CA THR A 236 -14.85 -6.65 -16.53
C THR A 236 -15.23 -5.67 -15.44
N GLU A 237 -16.36 -5.00 -15.63
CA GLU A 237 -16.92 -4.03 -14.69
C GLU A 237 -18.39 -4.30 -14.47
N GLU A 238 -18.83 -4.07 -13.24
CA GLU A 238 -20.22 -4.20 -12.81
C GLU A 238 -20.54 -3.06 -11.84
N ASP A 239 -21.61 -2.32 -12.09
CA ASP A 239 -22.14 -1.32 -11.15
C ASP A 239 -23.11 -2.02 -10.20
N LEU A 240 -22.76 -2.03 -8.90
CA LEU A 240 -23.56 -2.64 -7.84
C LEU A 240 -24.51 -1.62 -7.20
N ASP A 241 -25.58 -2.11 -6.58
CA ASP A 241 -26.31 -1.32 -5.60
C ASP A 241 -25.58 -1.31 -4.24
N GLU A 242 -26.14 -0.60 -3.27
CA GLU A 242 -25.53 -0.47 -1.93
C GLU A 242 -25.36 -1.83 -1.22
N ALA A 243 -26.39 -2.67 -1.27
CA ALA A 243 -26.36 -3.99 -0.65
C ALA A 243 -25.31 -4.91 -1.31
N GLY A 244 -25.23 -4.87 -2.63
CA GLY A 244 -24.23 -5.59 -3.43
C GLY A 244 -22.82 -5.11 -3.12
N ALA A 245 -22.58 -3.81 -3.01
CA ALA A 245 -21.28 -3.26 -2.65
C ALA A 245 -20.84 -3.68 -1.23
N LEU A 246 -21.74 -3.63 -0.24
CA LEU A 246 -21.47 -4.14 1.11
C LEU A 246 -21.18 -5.65 1.13
N ALA A 247 -21.90 -6.43 0.32
CA ALA A 247 -21.61 -7.85 0.15
C ALA A 247 -20.24 -8.09 -0.50
N ALA A 248 -19.88 -7.32 -1.52
CA ALA A 248 -18.58 -7.40 -2.19
C ALA A 248 -17.41 -7.05 -1.25
N TYR A 249 -17.56 -6.06 -0.36
CA TYR A 249 -16.56 -5.79 0.70
C TYR A 249 -16.29 -7.03 1.56
N ARG A 250 -17.35 -7.73 1.99
CA ARG A 250 -17.23 -8.93 2.82
C ARG A 250 -16.63 -10.11 2.05
N GLU A 251 -17.19 -10.41 0.89
CA GLU A 251 -16.81 -11.59 0.10
C GLU A 251 -15.39 -11.48 -0.44
N HIS A 252 -15.07 -10.33 -1.04
CA HIS A 252 -13.82 -10.18 -1.77
C HIS A 252 -12.70 -9.66 -0.89
N PHE A 253 -12.97 -8.83 0.11
CA PHE A 253 -11.93 -8.18 0.90
C PHE A 253 -11.92 -8.58 2.38
N GLY A 254 -12.93 -9.35 2.83
CA GLY A 254 -13.07 -9.73 4.24
C GLY A 254 -13.42 -8.56 5.15
N ILE A 255 -13.92 -7.46 4.58
CA ILE A 255 -14.26 -6.23 5.30
C ILE A 255 -15.77 -6.19 5.52
N THR A 256 -16.20 -6.06 6.78
CA THR A 256 -17.60 -5.81 7.11
C THR A 256 -17.79 -4.33 7.41
N LEU A 257 -18.76 -3.70 6.73
CA LEU A 257 -19.14 -2.31 6.91
C LEU A 257 -20.64 -2.23 7.20
N ASP A 258 -21.02 -1.30 8.09
CA ASP A 258 -22.43 -1.02 8.39
C ASP A 258 -23.06 -0.06 7.36
N ARG A 259 -22.22 0.71 6.65
CA ARG A 259 -22.60 1.68 5.62
C ARG A 259 -21.47 1.82 4.60
N LEU A 260 -21.80 2.30 3.40
CA LEU A 260 -20.77 2.64 2.43
C LEU A 260 -19.94 3.86 2.89
N PRO A 261 -18.63 3.87 2.61
CA PRO A 261 -17.80 5.06 2.80
C PRO A 261 -18.25 6.14 1.82
N VAL A 262 -18.51 7.33 2.34
CA VAL A 262 -18.86 8.51 1.53
C VAL A 262 -17.68 9.46 1.61
N PRO A 263 -16.86 9.57 0.54
CA PRO A 263 -15.75 10.51 0.53
C PRO A 263 -16.27 11.94 0.80
N PRO A 264 -15.51 12.78 1.50
CA PRO A 264 -15.91 14.15 1.74
C PRO A 264 -16.14 14.86 0.40
N ALA A 265 -17.21 15.66 0.31
CA ALA A 265 -17.55 16.38 -0.91
C ALA A 265 -16.34 17.24 -1.35
N PRO A 266 -16.00 17.29 -2.65
CA PRO A 266 -14.95 18.18 -3.13
C PRO A 266 -15.33 19.61 -2.76
N ALA A 267 -14.39 20.37 -2.17
CA ALA A 267 -14.59 21.79 -1.96
C ALA A 267 -14.89 22.43 -3.32
N ALA A 268 -15.94 23.26 -3.39
CA ALA A 268 -16.25 24.02 -4.59
C ALA A 268 -15.02 24.85 -4.96
N ARG A 269 -14.37 24.56 -6.10
CA ARG A 269 -13.32 25.43 -6.62
C ARG A 269 -13.96 26.78 -6.95
N PRO A 270 -13.43 27.92 -6.47
CA PRO A 270 -13.85 29.22 -6.99
C PRO A 270 -13.63 29.22 -8.51
N ARG A 271 -14.63 29.72 -9.26
CA ARG A 271 -14.51 29.85 -10.72
C ARG A 271 -13.38 30.83 -11.03
N PRO A 272 -12.60 30.64 -12.10
CA PRO A 272 -11.49 31.52 -12.48
C PRO A 272 -11.92 32.90 -13.00
N GLU A 273 -13.10 33.41 -12.60
CA GLU A 273 -13.62 34.72 -13.00
C GLU A 273 -13.54 35.78 -11.87
N ASP A 274 -12.95 35.45 -10.71
CA ASP A 274 -12.79 36.36 -9.56
C ASP A 274 -11.31 36.78 -9.29
N THR A 275 -10.54 37.06 -10.35
CA THR A 275 -9.26 37.81 -10.25
C THR A 275 -9.06 38.73 -11.45
#